data_AF-A0A846DE89-F1
#
_entry.id   AF-A0A846DE89-F1
#
_cell.length_a   1.000
_cell.length_b   1.000
_cell.length_c   1.000
_cell.angle_alpha   90.00
_cell.angle_beta   90.00
_cell.angle_gamma   90.00
#
_symmetry.space_group_name_H-M   'P 1'
#
loop_
_entity.id
_entity.type
_entity.pdbx_description
1 polymer ?
#
loop_
_entity_poly.entity_id
_entity_poly.type
_entity_poly.pdbx_seq_one_letter_code
_entity_poly.pdbx_strand_id
1 'polypeptide(L)'
;LVYSNRATELRNIYKTPQVLPMIMVRDRENKVYQSGIDKLTEIIDKRIRPFATDIYLDTEIFKNKDTRIKLCTNTGGHVRELMLLMQTAMDWIDDFPITEQAVNQAINDARDNTYRNAVDQDEWQKLARVYHYKSIPNDEEYRSLLFRRCVLEYRDMNEQGNMVRWYDVHPLIEETPEFEEALKVQNQKISMNFI
;
A
#
# COMPACT_ATOMS: atom_id res chain seq x y z
N LEU A 1 -2.08 -4.12 19.22
CA LEU A 1 -2.82 -3.52 20.36
C LEU A 1 -4.26 -3.21 19.99
N VAL A 2 -4.54 -2.30 19.05
CA VAL A 2 -5.93 -1.95 18.68
C VAL A 2 -6.73 -3.14 18.11
N TYR A 3 -6.09 -3.95 17.26
CA TYR A 3 -6.63 -5.22 16.78
C TYR A 3 -6.07 -6.33 17.65
N SER A 4 -6.67 -6.56 18.81
CA SER A 4 -6.31 -7.69 19.66
C SER A 4 -7.52 -8.09 20.50
N ASN A 5 -7.43 -9.23 21.16
CA ASN A 5 -8.40 -9.65 22.19
C ASN A 5 -8.50 -8.65 23.36
N ARG A 6 -7.63 -7.63 23.44
CA ARG A 6 -7.66 -6.54 24.45
C ARG A 6 -8.37 -5.27 23.96
N ALA A 7 -9.04 -5.29 22.81
CA ALA A 7 -9.69 -4.09 22.26
C ALA A 7 -10.75 -3.46 23.20
N THR A 8 -11.50 -4.30 23.93
CA THR A 8 -12.49 -3.84 24.92
C THR A 8 -11.81 -3.15 26.11
N GLU A 9 -10.72 -3.72 26.60
CA GLU A 9 -9.90 -3.14 27.67
C GLU A 9 -9.31 -1.78 27.25
N LEU A 10 -8.76 -1.70 26.03
CA LEU A 10 -8.25 -0.44 25.47
C LEU A 10 -9.34 0.63 25.39
N ARG A 11 -10.56 0.27 24.97
CA ARG A 11 -11.68 1.21 24.91
C ARG A 11 -12.05 1.73 26.31
N ASN A 12 -12.03 0.85 27.31
CA ASN A 12 -12.37 1.23 28.68
C ASN A 12 -11.34 2.19 29.29
N ILE A 13 -10.05 1.98 29.01
CA ILE A 13 -8.96 2.78 29.58
C ILE A 13 -8.75 4.09 28.79
N TYR A 14 -8.72 4.01 27.46
CA TYR A 14 -8.25 5.10 26.58
C TYR A 14 -9.32 5.67 25.65
N LYS A 15 -10.58 5.25 25.78
CA LYS A 15 -11.66 5.50 24.80
C LYS A 15 -11.39 4.80 23.46
N THR A 16 -12.26 5.02 22.48
CA THR A 16 -12.13 4.39 21.15
C THR A 16 -10.83 4.86 20.47
N PRO A 17 -9.89 3.95 20.18
CA PRO A 17 -8.64 4.31 19.51
C PRO A 17 -8.92 4.78 18.09
N GLN A 18 -8.23 5.84 17.68
CA GLN A 18 -8.21 6.29 16.30
C GLN A 18 -7.12 5.53 15.56
N VAL A 19 -7.48 4.88 14.45
CA VAL A 19 -6.52 4.24 13.54
C VAL A 19 -6.55 5.04 12.26
N LEU A 20 -5.38 5.52 11.84
CA LEU A 20 -5.20 6.20 10.57
C LEU A 20 -5.12 5.14 9.46
N PRO A 21 -6.13 5.01 8.58
CA PRO A 21 -6.08 4.07 7.48
C PRO A 21 -5.10 4.55 6.40
N MET A 22 -4.75 3.65 5.48
CA MET A 22 -4.03 4.02 4.28
C MET A 22 -4.92 4.84 3.34
N ILE A 23 -4.28 5.69 2.53
CA ILE A 23 -4.97 6.43 1.47
C ILE A 23 -5.28 5.44 0.34
N MET A 24 -6.53 5.27 -0.04
CA MET A 24 -6.87 4.33 -1.12
C MET A 24 -6.25 4.79 -2.44
N VAL A 25 -5.25 4.06 -2.95
CA VAL A 25 -4.69 4.28 -4.31
C VAL A 25 -5.32 3.35 -5.34
N ARG A 26 -5.95 2.28 -4.86
CA ARG A 26 -6.79 1.36 -5.60
C ARG A 26 -8.08 1.10 -4.82
N ASP A 27 -9.15 0.76 -5.53
CA ASP A 27 -10.41 0.31 -4.93
C ASP A 27 -10.38 -1.20 -4.63
N ARG A 28 -11.51 -1.73 -4.12
CA ARG A 28 -11.65 -3.16 -3.78
C ARG A 28 -11.58 -4.09 -5.01
N GLU A 29 -11.74 -3.55 -6.21
CA GLU A 29 -11.59 -4.27 -7.47
C GLU A 29 -10.17 -4.12 -8.05
N ASN A 30 -9.24 -3.57 -7.26
CA ASN A 30 -7.86 -3.25 -7.65
C ASN A 30 -7.75 -2.20 -8.77
N LYS A 31 -8.81 -1.44 -9.06
CA LYS A 31 -8.76 -0.35 -10.05
C LYS A 31 -8.18 0.90 -9.43
N VAL A 32 -7.49 1.72 -10.21
CA VAL A 32 -6.87 2.97 -9.75
C VAL A 32 -7.94 3.89 -9.14
N TYR A 33 -7.67 4.36 -7.92
CA TYR A 33 -8.54 5.28 -7.20
C TYR A 33 -7.95 6.70 -7.24
N GLN A 34 -8.36 7.49 -8.25
CA GLN A 34 -7.73 8.77 -8.58
C GLN A 34 -7.71 9.77 -7.42
N SER A 35 -8.78 9.85 -6.62
CA SER A 35 -8.87 10.78 -5.48
C SER A 35 -7.75 10.56 -4.44
N GLY A 36 -7.34 9.30 -4.23
CA GLY A 36 -6.20 9.01 -3.35
C GLY A 36 -4.86 9.32 -3.99
N ILE A 37 -4.71 9.10 -5.30
CA ILE A 37 -3.52 9.54 -6.05
C ILE A 37 -3.37 11.06 -5.99
N ASP A 38 -4.47 11.80 -6.12
CA ASP A 38 -4.48 13.26 -5.99
C ASP A 38 -4.08 13.68 -4.56
N LYS A 39 -4.52 12.93 -3.54
CA LYS A 39 -4.14 13.18 -2.15
C LYS A 39 -2.65 12.94 -1.89
N LEU A 40 -2.07 11.86 -2.43
CA LEU A 40 -0.63 11.62 -2.35
C LEU A 40 0.15 12.71 -3.11
N THR A 41 -0.35 13.14 -4.27
CA THR A 41 0.22 14.24 -5.05
C THR A 41 0.20 15.56 -4.26
N GLU A 42 -0.88 15.86 -3.54
CA GLU A 42 -0.98 17.03 -2.65
C GLU A 42 0.06 16.98 -1.51
N ILE A 43 0.33 15.78 -0.96
CA ILE A 43 1.36 15.61 0.07
C ILE A 43 2.75 15.94 -0.50
N ILE A 44 3.05 15.48 -1.71
CA ILE A 44 4.31 15.79 -2.41
C ILE A 44 4.40 17.30 -2.66
N ASP A 45 3.36 17.91 -3.22
CA ASP A 45 3.31 19.35 -3.49
C ASP A 45 3.57 20.17 -2.21
N LYS A 46 2.91 19.84 -1.10
CA LYS A 46 3.09 20.51 0.19
C LYS A 46 4.49 20.37 0.78
N ARG A 47 5.23 19.31 0.43
CA ARG A 47 6.64 19.15 0.85
C ARG A 47 7.59 20.02 0.04
N ILE A 48 7.26 20.27 -1.21
CA ILE A 48 8.12 20.95 -2.18
C ILE A 48 7.88 22.46 -2.18
N ARG A 49 6.61 22.88 -2.09
CA ARG A 49 6.17 24.28 -2.16
C ARG A 49 6.92 25.25 -1.23
N PRO A 50 7.33 24.87 0.00
CA PRO A 50 8.16 25.74 0.84
C PRO A 50 9.55 26.09 0.26
N PHE A 51 10.05 25.29 -0.68
CA PHE A 51 11.37 25.45 -1.30
C PHE A 51 11.28 25.88 -2.77
N ALA A 52 10.17 25.60 -3.44
CA ALA A 52 9.94 25.94 -4.84
C ALA A 52 8.44 26.22 -5.09
N THR A 53 8.07 27.49 -5.24
CA THR A 53 6.67 27.95 -5.21
C THR A 53 5.91 27.72 -6.51
N ASP A 54 6.58 27.86 -7.66
CA ASP A 54 5.96 27.93 -8.99
C ASP A 54 6.42 26.79 -9.91
N ILE A 55 6.58 25.58 -9.34
CA ILE A 55 7.03 24.42 -10.12
C ILE A 55 5.88 23.48 -10.48
N TYR A 56 6.03 22.82 -11.62
CA TYR A 56 5.11 21.83 -12.11
C TYR A 56 5.65 20.41 -11.90
N LEU A 57 4.96 19.65 -11.03
CA LEU A 57 5.44 18.33 -10.59
C LEU A 57 5.74 17.38 -11.75
N ASP A 58 4.92 17.36 -12.80
CA ASP A 58 5.03 16.37 -13.89
C ASP A 58 5.99 16.77 -15.01
N THR A 59 6.74 17.86 -14.84
CA THR A 59 7.78 18.28 -15.80
C THR A 59 9.09 18.65 -15.12
N GLU A 60 9.03 19.13 -13.88
CA GLU A 60 10.20 19.62 -13.14
C GLU A 60 10.63 18.69 -12.01
N ILE A 61 9.73 17.90 -11.42
CA ILE A 61 10.07 16.97 -10.33
C ILE A 61 10.04 15.53 -10.80
N PHE A 62 9.07 15.17 -11.63
CA PHE A 62 8.96 13.87 -12.27
C PHE A 62 9.06 14.04 -13.77
N LYS A 63 9.61 13.04 -14.45
CA LYS A 63 9.74 13.03 -15.91
C LYS A 63 8.40 13.25 -16.61
N ASN A 64 7.33 12.69 -16.04
CA ASN A 64 5.96 12.83 -16.50
C ASN A 64 4.97 12.37 -15.41
N LYS A 65 3.67 12.60 -15.66
CA LYS A 65 2.56 12.17 -14.82
C LYS A 65 2.57 10.68 -14.50
N ASP A 66 2.89 9.83 -15.47
CA ASP A 66 2.88 8.38 -15.29
C ASP A 66 3.96 7.93 -14.31
N THR A 67 5.13 8.58 -14.33
CA THR A 67 6.23 8.33 -13.38
C THR A 67 5.79 8.63 -11.95
N ARG A 68 5.11 9.76 -11.71
CA ARG A 68 4.55 10.09 -10.40
C ARG A 68 3.47 9.11 -9.98
N ILE A 69 2.53 8.79 -10.88
CA ILE A 69 1.44 7.84 -10.60
C ILE A 69 2.01 6.48 -10.22
N LYS A 70 3.03 5.99 -10.94
CA LYS A 70 3.71 4.72 -10.66
C LYS A 70 4.32 4.70 -9.26
N LEU A 71 5.01 5.77 -8.86
CA LEU A 71 5.54 5.89 -7.51
C LEU A 71 4.40 5.87 -6.48
N CYS A 72 3.37 6.69 -6.67
CA CYS A 72 2.23 6.79 -5.74
C CYS A 72 1.48 5.45 -5.58
N THR A 73 1.17 4.75 -6.65
CA THR A 73 0.43 3.48 -6.61
C THR A 73 1.21 2.38 -5.88
N ASN A 74 2.53 2.34 -6.04
CA ASN A 74 3.39 1.33 -5.39
C ASN A 74 3.52 1.49 -3.88
N THR A 75 3.16 2.66 -3.32
CA THR A 75 3.14 2.88 -1.86
C THR A 75 1.98 2.20 -1.14
N GLY A 76 0.94 1.75 -1.87
CA GLY A 76 -0.32 1.33 -1.25
C GLY A 76 -1.00 2.44 -0.44
N GLY A 77 -0.68 3.71 -0.69
CA GLY A 77 -1.21 4.84 0.08
C GLY A 77 -0.56 5.07 1.43
N HIS A 78 0.51 4.35 1.73
CA HIS A 78 1.23 4.50 2.98
C HIS A 78 2.19 5.71 2.89
N VAL A 79 1.84 6.80 3.60
CA VAL A 79 2.53 8.09 3.50
C VAL A 79 4.01 8.03 3.87
N ARG A 80 4.42 7.16 4.80
CA ARG A 80 5.85 7.00 5.08
C ARG A 80 6.56 6.25 3.95
N GLU A 81 5.92 5.29 3.28
CA GLU A 81 6.51 4.64 2.09
C GLU A 81 6.65 5.63 0.96
N LEU A 82 5.68 6.53 0.79
CA LEU A 82 5.77 7.61 -0.18
C LEU A 82 7.05 8.42 0.00
N MET A 83 7.39 8.80 1.24
CA MET A 83 8.60 9.56 1.52
C MET A 83 9.87 8.74 1.31
N LEU A 84 9.86 7.46 1.66
CA LEU A 84 11.00 6.55 1.46
C LEU A 84 11.27 6.31 -0.03
N LEU A 85 10.25 5.94 -0.82
CA LEU A 85 10.41 5.74 -2.26
C LEU A 85 10.83 7.02 -2.98
N MET A 86 10.31 8.18 -2.56
CA MET A 86 10.77 9.47 -3.08
C MET A 86 12.26 9.69 -2.79
N GLN A 87 12.69 9.46 -1.55
CA GLN A 87 14.10 9.61 -1.16
C GLN A 87 14.99 8.67 -1.98
N THR A 88 14.69 7.38 -1.99
CA THR A 88 15.46 6.39 -2.75
C THR A 88 15.49 6.73 -4.23
N ALA A 89 14.38 7.17 -4.84
CA ALA A 89 14.36 7.57 -6.24
C ALA A 89 15.25 8.80 -6.52
N MET A 90 15.33 9.75 -5.58
CA MET A 90 16.24 10.90 -5.70
C MET A 90 17.71 10.48 -5.56
N ASP A 91 18.02 9.44 -4.78
CA ASP A 91 19.39 8.91 -4.67
C ASP A 91 19.91 8.29 -5.99
N TRP A 92 19.01 7.97 -6.93
CA TRP A 92 19.33 7.39 -8.25
C TRP A 92 19.48 8.42 -9.38
N ILE A 93 19.40 9.73 -9.09
CA ILE A 93 19.56 10.79 -10.08
C ILE A 93 20.56 11.83 -9.58
N ASP A 94 21.30 12.45 -10.50
CA ASP A 94 22.19 13.56 -10.17
C ASP A 94 21.44 14.92 -10.13
N ASP A 95 20.40 15.04 -10.96
CA ASP A 95 19.55 16.22 -11.06
C ASP A 95 18.12 15.83 -11.44
N PHE A 96 17.17 16.72 -11.17
CA PHE A 96 15.77 16.55 -11.55
C PHE A 96 15.58 16.64 -13.08
N PRO A 97 14.54 15.99 -13.64
CA PRO A 97 13.44 15.32 -12.95
C PRO A 97 13.72 13.85 -12.57
N ILE A 98 13.01 13.34 -11.56
CA ILE A 98 12.96 11.92 -11.20
C ILE A 98 12.49 11.12 -12.42
N THR A 99 13.34 10.22 -12.88
CA THR A 99 13.09 9.38 -14.06
C THR A 99 12.29 8.13 -13.70
N GLU A 100 11.64 7.54 -14.71
CA GLU A 100 10.97 6.24 -14.52
C GLU A 100 11.95 5.15 -14.07
N GLN A 101 13.18 5.17 -14.57
CA GLN A 101 14.22 4.23 -14.16
C GLN A 101 14.54 4.39 -12.67
N ALA A 102 14.68 5.62 -12.18
CA ALA A 102 14.93 5.89 -10.76
C ALA A 102 13.78 5.40 -9.87
N VAL A 103 12.52 5.63 -10.27
CA VAL A 103 11.34 5.08 -9.57
C VAL A 103 11.35 3.55 -9.57
N ASN A 104 11.68 2.92 -10.69
CA ASN A 104 11.77 1.46 -10.77
C ASN A 104 12.85 0.90 -9.85
N GLN A 105 14.01 1.55 -9.77
CA GLN A 105 15.07 1.14 -8.85
C GLN A 105 14.64 1.27 -7.39
N ALA A 106 14.00 2.39 -7.01
CA ALA A 106 13.46 2.58 -5.67
C ALA A 106 12.40 1.51 -5.30
N ILE A 107 11.50 1.21 -6.23
CA ILE A 107 10.47 0.17 -6.07
C ILE A 107 11.11 -1.21 -5.90
N ASN A 108 12.08 -1.57 -6.74
CA ASN A 108 12.76 -2.86 -6.68
C ASN A 108 13.56 -3.01 -5.39
N ASP A 109 14.29 -1.97 -4.98
CA ASP A 109 15.04 -1.94 -3.72
C ASP A 109 14.12 -2.17 -2.53
N ALA A 110 13.03 -1.41 -2.42
CA ALA A 110 12.05 -1.59 -1.36
C ALA A 110 11.41 -2.99 -1.38
N ARG A 111 11.04 -3.48 -2.57
CA ARG A 111 10.46 -4.82 -2.76
C ARG A 111 11.40 -5.91 -2.26
N ASP A 112 12.60 -5.99 -2.82
CA ASP A 112 13.50 -7.13 -2.60
C ASP A 112 14.18 -7.07 -1.23
N ASN A 113 14.56 -5.88 -0.76
CA ASN A 113 15.31 -5.75 0.49
C ASN A 113 14.41 -5.63 1.73
N THR A 114 13.17 -5.14 1.59
CA THR A 114 12.26 -4.97 2.72
C THR A 114 11.06 -5.91 2.63
N TYR A 115 10.20 -5.74 1.63
CA TYR A 115 8.87 -6.34 1.65
C TYR A 115 8.86 -7.84 1.39
N ARG A 116 9.72 -8.34 0.49
CA ARG A 116 9.87 -9.76 0.22
C ARG A 116 10.46 -10.51 1.42
N ASN A 117 11.52 -9.95 2.02
CA ASN A 117 12.14 -10.48 3.24
C ASN A 117 11.22 -10.41 4.46
N ALA A 118 10.24 -9.50 4.45
CA ALA A 118 9.27 -9.37 5.50
C ALA A 118 8.17 -10.44 5.46
N VAL A 119 8.12 -11.36 4.49
CA VAL A 119 7.08 -12.40 4.39
C VAL A 119 7.69 -13.78 4.59
N ASP A 120 7.15 -14.55 5.55
CA ASP A 120 7.58 -15.92 5.78
C ASP A 120 6.98 -16.89 4.74
N GLN A 121 7.65 -18.01 4.50
CA GLN A 121 7.30 -18.95 3.42
C GLN A 121 5.85 -19.46 3.48
N ASP A 122 5.30 -19.67 4.68
CA ASP A 122 3.92 -20.16 4.87
C ASP A 122 2.86 -19.04 4.78
N GLU A 123 3.27 -17.78 4.69
CA GLU A 123 2.39 -16.61 4.70
C GLU A 123 1.96 -16.16 3.30
N TRP A 124 2.68 -16.56 2.24
CA TRP A 124 2.33 -16.21 0.86
C TRP A 124 0.88 -16.60 0.49
N GLN A 125 0.43 -17.79 0.92
CA GLN A 125 -0.95 -18.21 0.69
C GLN A 125 -1.97 -17.37 1.47
N LYS A 126 -1.60 -16.85 2.65
CA LYS A 126 -2.46 -15.97 3.46
C LYS A 126 -2.63 -14.64 2.72
N LEU A 127 -1.55 -14.08 2.18
CA LEU A 127 -1.59 -12.86 1.37
C LEU A 127 -2.48 -13.03 0.13
N ALA A 128 -2.35 -14.15 -0.60
CA ALA A 128 -3.22 -14.44 -1.75
C ALA A 128 -4.72 -14.51 -1.37
N ARG A 129 -5.05 -14.99 -0.16
CA ARG A 129 -6.42 -14.95 0.36
C ARG A 129 -6.87 -13.51 0.66
N VAL A 130 -6.02 -12.69 1.27
CA VAL A 130 -6.33 -11.28 1.53
C VAL A 130 -6.64 -10.55 0.22
N TYR A 131 -5.82 -10.73 -0.80
CA TYR A 131 -6.01 -10.10 -2.11
C TYR A 131 -7.36 -10.44 -2.75
N HIS A 132 -7.84 -11.67 -2.58
CA HIS A 132 -9.15 -12.10 -3.09
C HIS A 132 -10.32 -11.61 -2.25
N TYR A 133 -10.26 -11.85 -0.95
CA TYR A 133 -11.41 -11.63 -0.07
C TYR A 133 -11.49 -10.22 0.50
N LYS A 134 -10.45 -9.40 0.27
CA LYS A 134 -10.28 -8.03 0.79
C LYS A 134 -10.53 -7.90 2.30
N SER A 135 -10.25 -9.00 3.01
CA SER A 135 -10.55 -9.18 4.44
C SER A 135 -9.50 -10.05 5.11
N ILE A 136 -9.38 -9.90 6.42
CA ILE A 136 -8.52 -10.73 7.25
C ILE A 136 -9.31 -11.32 8.42
N PRO A 137 -9.04 -12.56 8.84
CA PRO A 137 -9.46 -13.06 10.14
C PRO A 137 -8.82 -12.26 11.29
N ASN A 138 -9.47 -12.25 12.45
CA ASN A 138 -8.93 -11.60 13.66
C ASN A 138 -8.05 -12.59 14.46
N ASP A 139 -6.96 -13.05 13.86
CA ASP A 139 -5.97 -13.92 14.51
C ASP A 139 -4.57 -13.28 14.54
N GLU A 140 -3.62 -13.94 15.20
CA GLU A 140 -2.27 -13.39 15.40
C GLU A 140 -1.43 -13.29 14.14
N GLU A 141 -1.59 -14.23 13.21
CA GLU A 141 -0.79 -14.32 11.99
C GLU A 141 -1.14 -13.15 11.05
N TYR A 142 -2.43 -12.91 10.80
CA TYR A 142 -2.83 -11.77 9.96
C TYR A 142 -2.58 -10.42 10.65
N ARG A 143 -2.63 -10.37 11.99
CA ARG A 143 -2.21 -9.17 12.74
C ARG A 143 -0.71 -8.91 12.61
N SER A 144 0.11 -9.95 12.54
CA SER A 144 1.54 -9.84 12.28
C SER A 144 1.81 -9.28 10.88
N LEU A 145 1.08 -9.76 9.86
CA LEU A 145 1.17 -9.23 8.49
C LEU A 145 0.76 -7.75 8.39
N LEU A 146 -0.28 -7.33 9.11
CA LEU A 146 -0.63 -5.91 9.24
C LEU A 146 0.49 -5.09 9.90
N PHE A 147 1.08 -5.62 10.97
CA PHE A 147 2.13 -4.94 11.72
C PHE A 147 3.40 -4.72 10.88
N ARG A 148 3.80 -5.75 10.13
CA ARG A 148 4.89 -5.70 9.14
C ARG A 148 4.52 -5.00 7.84
N ARG A 149 3.25 -4.59 7.68
CA ARG A 149 2.71 -3.87 6.52
C ARG A 149 2.74 -4.67 5.22
N CYS A 150 2.80 -5.99 5.33
CA CYS A 150 2.54 -6.89 4.21
C CYS A 150 1.07 -6.83 3.77
N VAL A 151 0.19 -6.52 4.73
CA VAL A 151 -1.22 -6.19 4.52
C VAL A 151 -1.46 -4.75 4.95
N LEU A 152 -2.32 -4.05 4.20
CA LEU A 152 -2.72 -2.67 4.43
C LEU A 152 -4.21 -2.60 4.78
N GLU A 153 -4.57 -1.72 5.73
CA GLU A 153 -5.97 -1.42 6.06
C GLU A 153 -6.41 -0.14 5.35
N TYR A 154 -7.55 -0.24 4.68
CA TYR A 154 -8.25 0.86 4.05
C TYR A 154 -9.66 1.01 4.64
N ARG A 155 -10.27 2.17 4.39
CA ARG A 155 -11.64 2.46 4.81
C ARG A 155 -12.38 3.16 3.69
N ASP A 156 -13.61 2.72 3.45
CA ASP A 156 -14.49 3.32 2.45
C ASP A 156 -15.94 3.31 2.93
N MET A 157 -16.76 4.19 2.37
CA MET A 157 -18.18 4.29 2.66
C MET A 157 -18.93 3.20 1.89
N ASN A 158 -19.75 2.42 2.58
CA ASN A 158 -20.67 1.50 1.92
C ASN A 158 -21.93 2.24 1.42
N GLU A 159 -22.80 1.53 0.69
CA GLU A 159 -24.05 2.05 0.13
C GLU A 159 -25.00 2.64 1.19
N GLN A 160 -24.88 2.21 2.45
CA GLN A 160 -25.69 2.69 3.58
C GLN A 160 -25.05 3.91 4.27
N GLY A 161 -23.96 4.44 3.74
CA GLY A 161 -23.24 5.57 4.32
C GLY A 161 -22.42 5.21 5.57
N ASN A 162 -22.11 3.93 5.78
CA ASN A 162 -21.27 3.49 6.89
C ASN A 162 -19.82 3.32 6.45
N MET A 163 -18.89 3.77 7.28
CA MET A 163 -17.46 3.54 7.06
C MET A 163 -17.12 2.06 7.32
N VAL A 164 -16.66 1.36 6.29
CA VAL A 164 -16.31 -0.07 6.34
C VAL A 164 -14.82 -0.25 6.08
N ARG A 165 -14.18 -1.06 6.92
CA ARG A 165 -12.78 -1.45 6.76
C ARG A 165 -12.66 -2.55 5.72
N TRP A 166 -11.59 -2.50 4.96
CA TRP A 166 -11.18 -3.57 4.05
C TRP A 166 -9.66 -3.59 3.98
N TYR A 167 -9.13 -4.67 3.42
CA TYR A 167 -7.70 -4.94 3.46
C TYR A 167 -7.20 -5.34 2.10
N ASP A 168 -5.93 -5.05 1.84
CA ASP A 168 -5.26 -5.55 0.66
C ASP A 168 -3.80 -5.86 0.93
N VAL A 169 -3.19 -6.60 0.02
CA VAL A 169 -1.75 -6.86 0.04
C VAL A 169 -1.00 -5.57 -0.32
N HIS A 170 0.20 -5.38 0.22
CA HIS A 170 1.04 -4.26 -0.17
C HIS A 170 1.45 -4.37 -1.65
N PRO A 171 1.32 -3.32 -2.49
CA PRO A 171 1.60 -3.42 -3.92
C PRO A 171 3.02 -3.92 -4.27
N LEU A 172 4.02 -3.54 -3.47
CA LEU A 172 5.39 -4.06 -3.64
C LEU A 172 5.50 -5.59 -3.51
N ILE A 173 4.61 -6.23 -2.75
CA ILE A 173 4.54 -7.69 -2.61
C ILE A 173 3.81 -8.32 -3.81
N GLU A 174 2.81 -7.64 -4.38
CA GLU A 174 2.00 -8.18 -5.48
C GLU A 174 2.82 -8.56 -6.72
N GLU A 175 3.91 -7.83 -6.97
CA GLU A 175 4.81 -8.06 -8.11
C GLU A 175 5.95 -9.05 -7.79
N THR A 176 5.89 -9.77 -6.66
CA THR A 176 6.88 -10.80 -6.33
C THR A 176 6.50 -12.16 -6.93
N PRO A 177 7.46 -12.97 -7.41
CA PRO A 177 7.19 -14.29 -7.96
C PRO A 177 6.47 -15.24 -6.98
N GLU A 178 6.80 -15.18 -5.70
CA GLU A 178 6.18 -16.00 -4.66
C GLU A 178 4.70 -15.68 -4.49
N PHE A 179 4.35 -14.39 -4.52
CA PHE A 179 2.96 -13.97 -4.45
C PHE A 179 2.19 -14.37 -5.71
N GLU A 180 2.77 -14.19 -6.90
CA GLU A 180 2.13 -14.61 -8.16
C GLU A 180 1.81 -16.11 -8.15
N GLU A 181 2.73 -16.95 -7.64
CA GLU A 181 2.52 -18.38 -7.52
C GLU A 181 1.42 -18.71 -6.50
N ALA A 182 1.45 -18.08 -5.31
CA ALA A 182 0.42 -18.25 -4.31
C ALA A 182 -0.97 -17.83 -4.81
N LEU A 183 -1.03 -16.78 -5.63
CA LEU A 183 -2.27 -16.29 -6.25
C LEU A 183 -2.80 -17.26 -7.30
N LYS A 184 -1.93 -17.86 -8.14
CA LYS A 184 -2.33 -18.92 -9.08
C LYS A 184 -2.93 -20.12 -8.35
N VAL A 185 -2.28 -20.58 -7.29
CA VAL A 185 -2.78 -21.69 -6.45
C VAL A 185 -4.13 -21.33 -5.81
N GLN A 186 -4.29 -20.10 -5.33
CA GLN A 186 -5.56 -19.62 -4.76
C GLN A 186 -6.68 -19.59 -5.82
N ASN A 187 -6.40 -19.09 -7.03
CA ASN A 187 -7.35 -19.05 -8.15
C ASN A 187 -7.84 -20.46 -8.53
N GLN A 188 -6.93 -21.42 -8.63
CA GLN A 188 -7.28 -22.82 -8.94
C GLN A 188 -8.22 -23.42 -7.89
N LYS A 189 -7.93 -23.21 -6.60
CA LYS A 189 -8.80 -23.67 -5.50
C LYS A 189 -10.19 -23.07 -5.56
N ILE A 190 -10.28 -21.78 -5.89
CA ILE A 190 -11.57 -21.08 -6.03
C ILE A 190 -12.35 -21.69 -7.21
N SER A 191 -11.73 -21.87 -8.37
CA SER A 191 -12.40 -22.47 -9.54
C SER A 191 -12.89 -23.90 -9.31
N MET A 192 -12.13 -24.72 -8.56
CA MET A 192 -12.53 -26.09 -8.22
C MET A 192 -13.72 -26.16 -7.25
N ASN A 193 -13.93 -25.15 -6.40
CA ASN A 193 -15.05 -25.13 -5.45
C ASN A 193 -16.38 -24.72 -6.10
N PHE A 194 -16.38 -24.29 -7.36
CA PHE A 194 -17.57 -23.95 -8.14
C PHE A 194 -17.97 -25.01 -9.18
N ILE A 195 -17.31 -26.18 -9.16
CA ILE A 195 -17.65 -27.38 -9.94
C ILE A 195 -18.21 -28.43 -8.99
#